data_AF-A0A917M5J8-F1
#
_entry.id   AF-A0A917M5J8-F1
#
_cell.length_a   1.000
_cell.length_b   1.000
_cell.length_c   1.000
_cell.angle_alpha   90.00
_cell.angle_beta   90.00
_cell.angle_gamma   90.00
#
_symmetry.space_group_name_H-M   'P 1'
#
loop_
_entity.id
_entity.type
_entity.pdbx_description
1 polymer ?
#
loop_
_entity_poly.entity_id
_entity_poly.type
_entity_poly.pdbx_seq_one_letter_code
_entity_poly.pdbx_strand_id
1 'polypeptide(L)'
;MNRLLMFLLLCFLASCRKDKPTQEPLPILGTCQAVSESGCFSTTTANGLLTYTTSGGGEIIADLGSPGYQTIYIRHRMYPALNLTLVGYRSQGGRTFHMERLNNRHIKNRQYSRRTIVFPDGAKMTLVADSPDGPARSLSIYDGTQAHHYNLTCDVLEYSSTASADLARRMDEAEADGEAGGIEITENGVLFFNLYTEDQPGKVINKRYNLGELHHNDPSKVTDHYDDPGQPNT
;
A
#
# COMPACT_ATOMS: atom_id res chain seq x y z
N MET A 1 44.54 60.83 38.39
CA MET A 1 44.83 59.55 37.71
C MET A 1 43.64 58.62 37.88
N ASN A 2 42.81 58.47 36.85
CA ASN A 2 42.09 57.21 36.59
C ASN A 2 41.47 57.28 35.19
N ARG A 3 41.89 56.32 34.36
CA ARG A 3 41.44 56.07 32.99
C ARG A 3 40.10 55.34 33.05
N LEU A 4 39.13 55.72 32.21
CA LEU A 4 38.05 54.82 31.84
C LEU A 4 37.85 54.90 30.33
N LEU A 5 38.49 53.95 29.64
CA LEU A 5 38.42 53.75 28.19
C LEU A 5 37.21 52.84 27.93
N MET A 6 36.13 53.40 27.38
CA MET A 6 34.91 52.64 27.05
C MET A 6 35.12 51.94 25.70
N PHE A 7 35.43 50.65 25.73
CA PHE A 7 35.48 49.79 24.54
C PHE A 7 34.05 49.43 24.13
N LEU A 8 33.58 50.00 23.02
CA LEU A 8 32.32 49.64 22.39
C LEU A 8 32.53 48.35 21.57
N LEU A 9 32.13 47.21 22.14
CA LEU A 9 32.20 45.91 21.47
C LEU A 9 31.02 45.80 20.49
N LEU A 10 31.28 46.00 19.19
CA LEU A 10 30.32 45.69 18.12
C LEU A 10 30.18 44.17 18.01
N CYS A 11 29.15 43.60 18.64
CA CYS A 11 28.69 42.25 18.34
C CYS A 11 28.07 42.25 16.94
N PHE A 12 28.83 41.83 15.94
CA PHE A 12 28.28 41.38 14.66
C PHE A 12 27.44 40.13 14.91
N LEU A 13 26.13 40.33 15.04
CA LEU A 13 25.16 39.24 14.94
C LEU A 13 25.18 38.74 13.50
N ALA A 14 25.99 37.71 13.24
CA ALA A 14 25.86 36.90 12.04
C ALA A 14 24.48 36.23 12.08
N SER A 15 23.51 36.84 11.40
CA SER A 15 22.22 36.24 11.11
C SER A 15 22.45 35.06 10.16
N CYS A 16 22.69 33.87 10.70
CA CYS A 16 22.56 32.63 9.96
C CYS A 16 21.12 32.55 9.43
N ARG A 17 20.91 32.87 8.16
CA ARG A 17 19.71 32.45 7.44
C ARG A 17 19.69 30.94 7.51
N LYS A 18 18.73 30.39 8.26
CA LYS A 18 18.40 28.98 8.23
C LYS A 18 17.86 28.72 6.83
N ASP A 19 18.71 28.25 5.92
CA ASP A 19 18.25 27.76 4.63
C ASP A 19 17.19 26.72 4.93
N LYS A 20 15.96 26.98 4.47
CA LYS A 20 14.89 25.99 4.59
C LYS A 20 15.40 24.76 3.84
N PRO A 21 15.41 23.57 4.46
CA PRO A 21 15.85 22.37 3.77
C PRO A 21 15.03 22.26 2.48
N THR A 22 15.72 22.29 1.34
CA THR A 22 15.08 22.15 0.03
C THR A 22 14.46 20.78 0.01
N GLN A 23 13.13 20.74 0.08
CA GLN A 23 12.41 19.49 0.13
C GLN A 23 12.58 18.78 -1.22
N GLU A 24 12.96 17.50 -1.18
CA GLU A 24 13.12 16.69 -2.39
C GLU A 24 11.79 16.67 -3.18
N PRO A 25 11.79 16.89 -4.50
CA PRO A 25 10.57 16.82 -5.30
C PRO A 25 10.03 15.38 -5.29
N LEU A 26 8.70 15.24 -5.41
CA LEU A 26 8.09 13.92 -5.59
C LEU A 26 8.55 13.31 -6.94
N PRO A 27 8.77 11.99 -7.02
CA PRO A 27 9.11 11.34 -8.28
C PRO A 27 7.95 11.46 -9.28
N ILE A 28 8.29 11.50 -10.57
CA ILE A 28 7.31 11.47 -11.65
C ILE A 28 6.99 10.00 -11.96
N LEU A 29 5.76 9.60 -11.69
CA LEU A 29 5.24 8.25 -11.93
C LEU A 29 4.47 8.18 -13.26
N GLY A 30 4.20 6.98 -13.76
CA GLY A 30 3.49 6.74 -15.03
C GLY A 30 4.33 6.95 -16.29
N THR A 31 5.66 6.96 -16.16
CA THR A 31 6.60 7.21 -17.28
C THR A 31 7.00 5.95 -18.04
N CYS A 32 6.69 4.78 -17.48
CA CYS A 32 7.17 3.46 -17.90
C CYS A 32 8.70 3.34 -17.94
N GLN A 33 9.41 4.18 -17.19
CA GLN A 33 10.85 4.09 -17.06
C GLN A 33 11.22 3.17 -15.89
N ALA A 34 11.85 2.04 -16.21
CA ALA A 34 12.27 1.07 -15.21
C ALA A 34 13.39 1.60 -14.30
N VAL A 35 13.32 1.27 -13.02
CA VAL A 35 14.37 1.49 -12.02
C VAL A 35 14.84 0.17 -11.41
N SER A 36 16.00 0.19 -10.76
CA SER A 36 16.51 -0.97 -10.03
C SER A 36 15.70 -1.22 -8.75
N GLU A 37 15.58 -2.50 -8.40
CA GLU A 37 15.00 -2.95 -7.13
C GLU A 37 15.83 -2.44 -5.94
N SER A 38 15.16 -2.25 -4.80
CA SER A 38 15.79 -1.84 -3.55
C SER A 38 14.98 -2.37 -2.37
N GLY A 39 15.62 -2.50 -1.21
CA GLY A 39 14.94 -2.90 0.01
C GLY A 39 14.33 -4.29 -0.04
N CYS A 40 13.11 -4.42 0.48
CA CYS A 40 12.39 -5.68 0.57
C CYS A 40 11.56 -6.00 -0.70
N PHE A 41 11.66 -5.19 -1.75
CA PHE A 41 10.96 -5.41 -3.00
C PHE A 41 11.80 -6.23 -3.97
N SER A 42 11.19 -7.25 -4.58
CA SER A 42 11.84 -8.03 -5.63
C SER A 42 10.90 -8.45 -6.75
N THR A 43 11.41 -8.45 -7.97
CA THR A 43 10.71 -8.93 -9.17
C THR A 43 11.39 -10.14 -9.77
N THR A 44 10.61 -11.13 -10.21
CA THR A 44 11.09 -12.25 -11.01
C THR A 44 10.45 -12.19 -12.39
N THR A 45 11.23 -11.73 -13.37
CA THR A 45 10.78 -11.54 -14.76
C THR A 45 10.36 -12.84 -15.45
N ALA A 46 10.92 -13.99 -15.07
CA ALA A 46 10.58 -15.28 -15.67
C ALA A 46 9.10 -15.67 -15.49
N ASN A 47 8.49 -15.25 -14.38
CA ASN A 47 7.13 -15.65 -14.00
C ASN A 47 6.19 -14.45 -13.74
N GLY A 48 6.66 -13.22 -13.91
CA GLY A 48 5.89 -12.01 -13.56
C GLY A 48 5.55 -11.94 -12.06
N LEU A 49 6.43 -12.48 -11.20
CA LEU A 49 6.20 -12.49 -9.76
C LEU A 49 6.78 -11.22 -9.13
N LEU A 50 5.96 -10.48 -8.40
CA LEU A 50 6.42 -9.42 -7.50
C LEU A 50 6.30 -9.90 -6.06
N THR A 51 7.28 -9.57 -5.24
CA THR A 51 7.27 -9.87 -3.81
C THR A 51 7.69 -8.67 -3.00
N TYR A 52 7.05 -8.50 -1.85
CA TYR A 52 7.44 -7.53 -0.84
C TYR A 52 7.15 -8.08 0.55
N THR A 53 8.12 -7.93 1.46
CA THR A 53 7.93 -8.24 2.89
C THR A 53 7.99 -6.96 3.70
N THR A 54 6.89 -6.65 4.37
CA THR A 54 6.76 -5.51 5.30
C THR A 54 7.62 -5.72 6.55
N SER A 55 7.97 -4.63 7.24
CA SER A 55 8.78 -4.67 8.46
C SER A 55 8.18 -5.50 9.61
N GLY A 56 6.85 -5.58 9.70
CA GLY A 56 6.07 -6.40 10.64
C GLY A 56 5.93 -7.87 10.25
N GLY A 57 6.28 -8.22 9.01
CA GLY A 57 6.23 -9.57 8.46
C GLY A 57 4.92 -9.92 7.75
N GLY A 58 4.15 -8.93 7.33
CA GLY A 58 3.21 -9.05 6.22
C GLY A 58 3.94 -9.29 4.90
N GLU A 59 3.33 -10.07 4.01
CA GLU A 59 3.86 -10.39 2.70
C GLU A 59 2.86 -10.01 1.61
N ILE A 60 3.36 -9.38 0.56
CA ILE A 60 2.62 -9.06 -0.67
C ILE A 60 3.28 -9.86 -1.78
N ILE A 61 2.49 -10.69 -2.47
CA ILE A 61 2.98 -11.50 -3.59
C ILE A 61 2.03 -11.27 -4.77
N ALA A 62 2.46 -10.58 -5.82
CA ALA A 62 1.66 -10.43 -7.03
C ALA A 62 2.13 -11.41 -8.11
N ASP A 63 1.31 -12.41 -8.40
CA ASP A 63 1.48 -13.29 -9.56
C ASP A 63 0.79 -12.67 -10.78
N LEU A 64 1.60 -12.00 -11.60
CA LEU A 64 1.16 -11.26 -12.77
C LEU A 64 1.26 -12.07 -14.07
N GLY A 65 1.97 -13.21 -14.04
CA GLY A 65 2.31 -14.04 -15.19
C GLY A 65 1.43 -15.28 -15.36
N SER A 66 0.65 -15.65 -14.33
CA SER A 66 -0.29 -16.77 -14.42
C SER A 66 -1.23 -16.66 -15.63
N PRO A 67 -1.37 -17.73 -16.45
CA PRO A 67 -2.19 -17.71 -17.68
C PRO A 67 -3.70 -17.67 -17.42
N GLY A 68 -4.12 -18.00 -16.19
CA GLY A 68 -5.51 -17.93 -15.74
C GLY A 68 -5.78 -16.64 -14.98
N TYR A 69 -6.17 -16.79 -13.72
CA TYR A 69 -6.35 -15.66 -12.82
C TYR A 69 -5.00 -15.11 -12.36
N GLN A 70 -4.83 -13.81 -12.44
CA GLN A 70 -3.72 -13.11 -11.79
C GLN A 70 -4.14 -12.79 -10.36
N THR A 71 -3.22 -12.95 -9.42
CA THR A 71 -3.56 -12.87 -8.00
C THR A 71 -2.52 -12.06 -7.24
N ILE A 72 -2.97 -11.11 -6.43
CA ILE A 72 -2.17 -10.49 -5.38
C ILE A 72 -2.52 -11.21 -4.08
N TYR A 73 -1.56 -11.92 -3.51
CA TYR A 73 -1.68 -12.54 -2.21
C TYR A 73 -1.17 -11.59 -1.12
N ILE A 74 -1.94 -11.50 -0.05
CA ILE A 74 -1.64 -10.75 1.16
C ILE A 74 -1.65 -11.73 2.33
N ARG A 75 -0.49 -11.89 2.96
CA ARG A 75 -0.25 -12.86 4.04
C ARG A 75 0.43 -12.19 5.22
N HIS A 76 0.54 -12.90 6.34
CA HIS A 76 1.26 -12.39 7.49
C HIS A 76 1.89 -13.52 8.30
N ARG A 77 3.18 -13.42 8.65
CA ARG A 77 3.91 -14.48 9.39
C ARG A 77 3.30 -14.83 10.74
N MET A 78 2.66 -13.87 11.41
CA MET A 78 1.99 -14.09 12.70
C MET A 78 0.73 -14.95 12.57
N TYR A 79 0.18 -15.09 11.36
CA TYR A 79 -0.97 -15.96 11.10
C TYR A 79 -0.76 -16.69 9.76
N PRO A 80 0.02 -17.78 9.72
CA PRO A 80 0.41 -18.45 8.47
C PRO A 80 -0.75 -18.96 7.61
N ALA A 81 -1.92 -19.19 8.24
CA ALA A 81 -3.12 -19.62 7.53
C ALA A 81 -3.89 -18.47 6.86
N LEU A 82 -3.46 -17.21 7.03
CA LEU A 82 -4.07 -16.04 6.39
C LEU A 82 -3.69 -16.02 4.91
N ASN A 83 -4.71 -16.05 4.06
CA ASN A 83 -4.58 -15.87 2.63
C ASN A 83 -5.68 -14.94 2.12
N LEU A 84 -5.45 -13.63 2.26
CA LEU A 84 -6.27 -12.61 1.60
C LEU A 84 -5.78 -12.48 0.15
N THR A 85 -6.68 -12.47 -0.82
CA THR A 85 -6.30 -12.34 -2.22
C THR A 85 -7.14 -11.30 -2.95
N LEU A 86 -6.47 -10.50 -3.79
CA LEU A 86 -7.10 -9.72 -4.86
C LEU A 86 -6.94 -10.51 -6.15
N VAL A 87 -8.05 -11.01 -6.69
CA VAL A 87 -8.07 -11.89 -7.86
C VAL A 87 -8.60 -11.13 -9.07
N GLY A 88 -7.87 -11.22 -10.16
CA GLY A 88 -8.19 -10.59 -11.43
C GLY A 88 -8.05 -11.57 -12.58
N TYR A 89 -8.51 -11.13 -13.74
CA TYR A 89 -8.23 -11.76 -15.01
C TYR A 89 -7.69 -10.71 -15.98
N ARG A 90 -7.06 -11.18 -17.05
CA ARG A 90 -6.61 -10.32 -18.14
C ARG A 90 -7.80 -9.97 -19.02
N SER A 91 -8.12 -8.68 -19.10
CA SER A 91 -9.16 -8.12 -19.97
C SER A 91 -8.55 -7.27 -21.08
N GLN A 92 -9.38 -6.73 -21.97
CA GLN A 92 -8.91 -5.72 -22.93
C GLN A 92 -8.43 -4.48 -22.15
N GLY A 93 -7.11 -4.29 -22.08
CA GLY A 93 -6.49 -3.13 -21.44
C GLY A 93 -5.67 -3.40 -20.17
N GLY A 94 -5.69 -4.62 -19.61
CA GLY A 94 -4.83 -4.99 -18.48
C GLY A 94 -5.41 -6.07 -17.56
N ARG A 95 -4.92 -6.12 -16.31
CA ARG A 95 -5.35 -7.06 -15.26
C ARG A 95 -6.34 -6.36 -14.32
N THR A 96 -7.44 -6.99 -13.90
CA THR A 96 -8.51 -6.26 -13.17
C THR A 96 -8.40 -6.25 -11.65
N PHE A 97 -7.95 -7.34 -11.03
CA PHE A 97 -7.87 -7.55 -9.57
C PHE A 97 -9.12 -7.12 -8.77
N HIS A 98 -10.31 -7.33 -9.33
CA HIS A 98 -11.56 -6.81 -8.77
C HIS A 98 -12.19 -7.68 -7.67
N MET A 99 -11.87 -8.98 -7.57
CA MET A 99 -12.45 -9.89 -6.57
C MET A 99 -11.57 -9.96 -5.33
N GLU A 100 -12.16 -9.79 -4.15
CA GLU A 100 -11.50 -9.96 -2.86
C GLU A 100 -11.92 -11.31 -2.26
N ARG A 101 -10.94 -12.13 -1.87
CA ARG A 101 -11.19 -13.44 -1.26
C ARG A 101 -10.40 -13.60 0.04
N LEU A 102 -10.97 -14.27 1.03
CA LEU A 102 -10.30 -14.66 2.26
C LEU A 102 -10.29 -16.19 2.33
N ASN A 103 -9.11 -16.81 2.40
CA ASN A 103 -8.91 -18.26 2.37
C ASN A 103 -9.74 -18.96 1.29
N ASN A 104 -9.65 -18.44 0.06
CA ASN A 104 -10.38 -18.89 -1.14
C ASN A 104 -11.89 -18.68 -1.14
N ARG A 105 -12.52 -18.22 -0.05
CA ARG A 105 -13.92 -17.78 -0.06
C ARG A 105 -14.00 -16.37 -0.63
N HIS A 106 -14.88 -16.14 -1.60
CA HIS A 106 -15.18 -14.79 -2.09
C HIS A 106 -15.88 -14.01 -0.98
N ILE A 107 -15.44 -12.76 -0.76
CA ILE A 107 -15.97 -11.87 0.26
C ILE A 107 -16.71 -10.70 -0.38
N LYS A 108 -16.09 -10.08 -1.39
CA LYS A 108 -16.68 -8.98 -2.13
C LYS A 108 -15.98 -8.73 -3.45
N ASN A 109 -16.64 -7.99 -4.33
CA ASN A 109 -15.94 -7.23 -5.36
C ASN A 109 -15.55 -5.84 -4.85
N ARG A 110 -14.43 -5.30 -5.34
CA ARG A 110 -14.01 -3.93 -5.10
C ARG A 110 -15.07 -2.95 -5.60
N GLN A 111 -15.36 -1.91 -4.82
CA GLN A 111 -16.42 -0.95 -5.13
C GLN A 111 -15.90 0.37 -5.72
N TYR A 112 -14.59 0.59 -5.66
CA TYR A 112 -13.91 1.83 -6.06
C TYR A 112 -12.74 1.55 -7.00
N SER A 113 -12.29 2.57 -7.73
CA SER A 113 -11.14 2.47 -8.63
C SER A 113 -9.78 2.43 -7.89
N ARG A 114 -9.78 2.60 -6.57
CA ARG A 114 -8.60 2.48 -5.71
C ARG A 114 -8.90 1.59 -4.51
N ARG A 115 -7.95 0.72 -4.16
CA ARG A 115 -8.04 -0.19 -3.00
C ARG A 115 -6.73 -0.17 -2.25
N THR A 116 -6.78 0.19 -0.98
CA THR A 116 -5.63 0.14 -0.08
C THR A 116 -5.82 -0.98 0.93
N ILE A 117 -4.76 -1.73 1.20
CA ILE A 117 -4.70 -2.69 2.31
C ILE A 117 -3.64 -2.22 3.29
N VAL A 118 -4.06 -1.94 4.52
CA VAL A 118 -3.21 -1.53 5.63
C VAL A 118 -2.85 -2.76 6.47
N PHE A 119 -1.56 -2.98 6.63
CA PHE A 119 -1.01 -4.07 7.45
C PHE A 119 -0.96 -3.68 8.94
N PRO A 120 -0.87 -4.66 9.86
CA PRO A 120 -0.82 -4.39 11.30
C PRO A 120 0.33 -3.49 11.77
N ASP A 121 1.43 -3.45 11.00
CA ASP A 121 2.61 -2.60 11.25
C ASP A 121 2.49 -1.19 10.65
N GLY A 122 1.38 -0.89 9.98
CA GLY A 122 1.13 0.37 9.32
C GLY A 122 1.65 0.45 7.88
N ALA A 123 2.29 -0.61 7.36
CA ALA A 123 2.62 -0.65 5.94
C ALA A 123 1.32 -0.63 5.11
N LYS A 124 1.37 0.00 3.94
CA LYS A 124 0.24 0.12 3.02
C LYS A 124 0.58 -0.46 1.66
N MET A 125 -0.41 -1.09 1.05
CA MET A 125 -0.39 -1.47 -0.36
C MET A 125 -1.60 -0.85 -1.07
N THR A 126 -1.36 -0.03 -2.08
CA THR A 126 -2.41 0.69 -2.82
C THR A 126 -2.46 0.23 -4.26
N LEU A 127 -3.61 -0.30 -4.68
CA LEU A 127 -3.91 -0.69 -6.04
C LEU A 127 -4.78 0.39 -6.70
N VAL A 128 -4.34 0.93 -7.83
CA VAL A 128 -5.10 1.89 -8.65
C VAL A 128 -5.54 1.23 -9.95
N ALA A 129 -6.78 1.48 -10.35
CA ALA A 129 -7.38 1.00 -11.60
C ALA A 129 -8.23 2.10 -12.25
N ASP A 130 -8.71 1.86 -13.47
CA ASP A 130 -9.58 2.81 -14.18
C ASP A 130 -10.99 2.90 -13.59
N SER A 131 -11.53 1.76 -13.17
CA SER A 131 -12.85 1.59 -12.57
C SER A 131 -12.79 0.45 -11.55
N PRO A 132 -13.86 0.20 -10.76
CA PRO A 132 -13.88 -0.89 -9.78
C PRO A 132 -13.61 -2.29 -10.37
N ASP A 133 -14.02 -2.52 -11.61
CA ASP A 133 -13.86 -3.74 -12.41
C ASP A 133 -12.85 -3.60 -13.57
N GLY A 134 -12.30 -2.40 -13.77
CA GLY A 134 -11.45 -2.05 -14.89
C GLY A 134 -9.98 -2.46 -14.71
N PRO A 135 -9.15 -2.24 -15.74
CA PRO A 135 -7.73 -2.54 -15.68
C PRO A 135 -7.01 -1.78 -14.56
N ALA A 136 -6.22 -2.51 -13.79
CA ALA A 136 -5.27 -1.98 -12.83
C ALA A 136 -4.11 -1.30 -13.55
N ARG A 137 -3.71 -0.16 -13.02
CA ARG A 137 -2.71 0.76 -13.57
C ARG A 137 -1.43 0.75 -12.76
N SER A 138 -1.54 0.69 -11.44
CA SER A 138 -0.37 0.66 -10.58
C SER A 138 -0.62 -0.08 -9.27
N LEU A 139 0.49 -0.51 -8.67
CA LEU A 139 0.58 -1.03 -7.31
C LEU A 139 1.68 -0.25 -6.57
N SER A 140 1.29 0.51 -5.55
CA SER A 140 2.21 1.23 -4.68
C SER A 140 2.34 0.52 -3.33
N ILE A 141 3.51 0.58 -2.72
CA ILE A 141 3.78 0.07 -1.37
C ILE A 141 4.52 1.14 -0.57
N TYR A 142 4.04 1.43 0.63
CA TYR A 142 4.64 2.38 1.58
C TYR A 142 4.86 1.69 2.93
N ASP A 143 6.11 1.67 3.42
CA ASP A 143 6.49 1.01 4.68
C ASP A 143 7.68 1.76 5.31
N GLY A 144 7.36 2.70 6.22
CA GLY A 144 8.35 3.49 6.93
C GLY A 144 9.22 4.35 6.00
N THR A 145 10.48 3.93 5.78
CA THR A 145 11.41 4.61 4.86
C THR A 145 11.32 4.10 3.42
N GLN A 146 10.53 3.05 3.18
CA GLN A 146 10.43 2.38 1.91
C GLN A 146 9.21 2.85 1.12
N ALA A 147 9.43 3.12 -0.16
CA ALA A 147 8.37 3.40 -1.11
C ALA A 147 8.69 2.72 -2.44
N HIS A 148 7.70 2.00 -2.97
CA HIS A 148 7.79 1.29 -4.24
C HIS A 148 6.55 1.58 -5.07
N HIS A 149 6.73 1.76 -6.38
CA HIS A 149 5.64 1.97 -7.33
C HIS A 149 5.86 1.12 -8.57
N TYR A 150 4.99 0.14 -8.76
CA TYR A 150 5.00 -0.71 -9.94
C TYR A 150 3.87 -0.31 -10.89
N ASN A 151 4.23 -0.02 -12.14
CA ASN A 151 3.27 0.29 -13.19
C ASN A 151 2.82 -0.99 -13.88
N LEU A 152 1.55 -1.34 -13.67
CA LEU A 152 0.91 -2.54 -14.20
C LEU A 152 0.51 -2.42 -15.68
N THR A 153 0.57 -1.22 -16.26
CA THR A 153 0.27 -1.01 -17.69
C THR A 153 1.44 -1.43 -18.57
N CYS A 154 2.67 -1.16 -18.14
CA CYS A 154 3.90 -1.49 -18.86
C CYS A 154 4.78 -2.53 -18.16
N ASP A 155 4.33 -3.09 -17.03
CA ASP A 155 5.00 -4.15 -16.29
C ASP A 155 6.43 -3.77 -15.85
N VAL A 156 6.58 -2.57 -15.31
CA VAL A 156 7.87 -2.06 -14.81
C VAL A 156 7.77 -1.47 -13.40
N LEU A 157 8.84 -1.65 -12.62
CA LEU A 157 9.06 -0.90 -11.38
C LEU A 157 9.54 0.51 -11.77
N GLU A 158 8.74 1.54 -11.47
CA GLU A 158 9.07 2.94 -11.83
C GLU A 158 9.70 3.70 -10.67
N TYR A 159 9.45 3.26 -9.44
CA TYR A 159 10.06 3.85 -8.27
C TYR A 159 10.36 2.78 -7.22
N SER A 160 11.54 2.88 -6.61
CA SER A 160 11.98 1.98 -5.54
C SER A 160 13.05 2.70 -4.72
N SER A 161 12.77 2.91 -3.44
CA SER A 161 13.72 3.56 -2.53
C SER A 161 13.52 3.09 -1.10
N THR A 162 14.61 3.11 -0.32
CA THR A 162 14.64 2.84 1.12
C THR A 162 15.18 4.02 1.94
N ALA A 163 15.43 5.15 1.28
CA ALA A 163 16.35 6.18 1.78
C ALA A 163 15.69 7.30 2.59
N SER A 164 14.38 7.51 2.46
CA SER A 164 13.73 8.72 2.99
C SER A 164 12.30 8.46 3.47
N ALA A 165 12.11 8.44 4.79
CA ALA A 165 10.78 8.39 5.40
C ALA A 165 9.92 9.60 5.06
N ASP A 166 10.51 10.80 4.94
CA ASP A 166 9.74 11.99 4.55
C ASP A 166 9.22 11.87 3.12
N LEU A 167 10.05 11.39 2.19
CA LEU A 167 9.63 11.20 0.80
C LEU A 167 8.57 10.09 0.70
N ALA A 168 8.80 8.93 1.34
CA ALA A 168 7.83 7.84 1.36
C ALA A 168 6.48 8.29 1.91
N ARG A 169 6.47 8.98 3.07
CA ARG A 169 5.26 9.57 3.66
C ARG A 169 4.58 10.56 2.71
N ARG A 170 5.33 11.44 2.05
CA ARG A 170 4.72 12.41 1.12
C ARG A 170 4.16 11.78 -0.15
N MET A 171 4.75 10.66 -0.60
CA MET A 171 4.19 9.89 -1.70
C MET A 171 2.88 9.22 -1.27
N ASP A 172 2.84 8.60 -0.09
CA ASP A 172 1.61 8.05 0.52
C ASP A 172 0.54 9.15 0.64
N GLU A 173 0.87 10.29 1.26
CA GLU A 173 -0.05 11.43 1.43
C GLU A 173 -0.51 12.09 0.12
N ALA A 174 0.20 11.86 -1.00
CA ALA A 174 -0.19 12.35 -2.31
C ALA A 174 -1.08 11.36 -3.08
N GLU A 175 -1.10 10.10 -2.67
CA GLU A 175 -1.95 9.04 -3.23
C GLU A 175 -3.25 8.94 -2.41
N ALA A 176 -4.39 8.97 -3.08
CA ALA A 176 -5.67 8.75 -2.40
C ALA A 176 -5.86 7.26 -2.15
N ASP A 177 -6.21 6.87 -0.92
CA ASP A 177 -6.30 5.44 -0.58
C ASP A 177 -7.50 4.72 -1.21
N GLY A 178 -8.54 5.45 -1.64
CA GLY A 178 -9.79 4.86 -2.14
C GLY A 178 -10.52 4.08 -1.05
N GLU A 179 -10.93 2.85 -1.35
CA GLU A 179 -11.47 1.92 -0.35
C GLU A 179 -10.30 1.35 0.48
N ALA A 180 -10.11 1.80 1.72
CA ALA A 180 -9.01 1.38 2.57
C ALA A 180 -9.45 0.28 3.56
N GLY A 181 -8.90 -0.91 3.41
CA GLY A 181 -9.13 -2.07 4.25
C GLY A 181 -7.95 -2.36 5.15
N GLY A 182 -8.17 -3.23 6.14
CA GLY A 182 -7.13 -3.62 7.07
C GLY A 182 -7.28 -5.06 7.53
N ILE A 183 -6.19 -5.55 8.12
CA ILE A 183 -6.10 -6.87 8.71
C ILE A 183 -5.78 -6.70 10.19
N GLU A 184 -6.56 -7.33 11.06
CA GLU A 184 -6.31 -7.34 12.50
C GLU A 184 -6.12 -8.79 12.94
N ILE A 185 -4.95 -9.08 13.51
CA ILE A 185 -4.60 -10.40 14.03
C ILE A 185 -4.81 -10.37 15.54
N THR A 186 -5.71 -11.21 16.02
CA THR A 186 -6.13 -11.30 17.42
C THR A 186 -5.86 -12.71 17.97
N GLU A 187 -6.08 -12.90 19.27
CA GLU A 187 -6.04 -14.23 19.88
C GLU A 187 -7.10 -15.20 19.32
N ASN A 188 -8.22 -14.67 18.82
CA ASN A 188 -9.34 -15.47 18.31
C ASN A 188 -9.20 -15.82 16.83
N GLY A 189 -8.33 -15.10 16.10
CA GLY A 189 -8.18 -15.29 14.67
C GLY A 189 -7.79 -14.01 13.92
N VAL A 190 -8.24 -13.89 12.67
CA VAL A 190 -7.96 -12.73 11.82
C VAL A 190 -9.25 -12.08 11.39
N LEU A 191 -9.33 -10.77 11.54
CA LEU A 191 -10.41 -9.95 11.00
C LEU A 191 -9.93 -9.19 9.77
N PHE A 192 -10.62 -9.35 8.66
CA PHE A 192 -10.52 -8.52 7.47
C PHE A 192 -11.69 -7.53 7.45
N PHE A 193 -11.40 -6.24 7.30
CA PHE A 193 -12.40 -5.19 7.39
C PHE A 193 -12.12 -4.06 6.40
N ASN A 194 -13.15 -3.28 6.10
CA ASN A 194 -12.97 -1.95 5.55
C ASN A 194 -12.82 -0.95 6.70
N LEU A 195 -11.92 0.02 6.58
CA LEU A 195 -11.57 0.98 7.63
C LEU A 195 -12.14 2.38 7.31
N TYR A 196 -11.88 2.88 6.11
CA TYR A 196 -12.37 4.17 5.63
C TYR A 196 -12.42 4.22 4.10
N THR A 197 -12.98 5.30 3.58
CA THR A 197 -12.82 5.68 2.16
C THR A 197 -12.14 7.04 2.03
N GLU A 198 -11.28 7.18 1.03
CA GLU A 198 -10.56 8.42 0.73
C GLU A 198 -10.47 8.63 -0.79
N ASP A 199 -11.40 9.39 -1.37
CA ASP A 199 -11.42 9.65 -2.82
C ASP A 199 -10.43 10.74 -3.25
N GLN A 200 -10.01 11.58 -2.30
CA GLN A 200 -9.03 12.65 -2.49
C GLN A 200 -8.05 12.63 -1.32
N PRO A 201 -6.74 12.86 -1.55
CA PRO A 201 -5.77 12.80 -0.48
C PRO A 201 -6.12 13.76 0.67
N GLY A 202 -6.10 13.24 1.89
CA GLY A 202 -6.46 13.92 3.14
C GLY A 202 -7.97 14.02 3.42
N LYS A 203 -8.85 13.52 2.55
CA LYS A 203 -10.32 13.57 2.75
C LYS A 203 -10.88 12.19 3.09
N VAL A 204 -10.75 11.84 4.36
CA VAL A 204 -11.14 10.53 4.90
C VAL A 204 -12.60 10.53 5.38
N ILE A 205 -13.37 9.54 4.95
CA ILE A 205 -14.69 9.19 5.51
C ILE A 205 -14.53 7.89 6.29
N ASN A 206 -14.49 8.00 7.62
CA ASN A 206 -14.34 6.84 8.50
C ASN A 206 -15.62 6.00 8.49
N LYS A 207 -15.50 4.74 8.06
CA LYS A 207 -16.59 3.79 8.04
C LYS A 207 -16.03 2.38 8.18
N ARG A 208 -15.77 1.99 9.43
CA ARG A 208 -15.30 0.63 9.71
C ARG A 208 -16.46 -0.35 9.62
N TYR A 209 -16.29 -1.42 8.87
CA TYR A 209 -17.18 -2.58 8.89
C TYR A 209 -16.41 -3.86 8.56
N ASN A 210 -16.79 -4.94 9.22
CA ASN A 210 -16.16 -6.24 9.06
C ASN A 210 -16.54 -6.81 7.68
N LEU A 211 -15.57 -7.42 7.02
CA LEU A 211 -15.74 -8.05 5.71
C LEU A 211 -15.71 -9.57 5.87
N GLY A 212 -14.67 -10.10 6.51
CA GLY A 212 -14.54 -11.53 6.74
C GLY A 212 -13.67 -11.84 7.94
N GLU A 213 -13.79 -13.05 8.46
CA GLU A 213 -13.08 -13.49 9.66
C GLU A 213 -12.59 -14.93 9.51
N LEU A 214 -11.36 -15.17 9.96
CA LEU A 214 -10.78 -16.49 10.16
C LEU A 214 -10.75 -16.79 11.65
N HIS A 215 -11.03 -18.04 12.02
CA HIS A 215 -11.00 -18.50 13.41
C HIS A 215 -9.71 -19.28 13.68
N HIS A 216 -9.03 -19.00 14.80
CA HIS A 216 -7.72 -19.61 15.11
C HIS A 216 -7.76 -21.14 15.21
N ASN A 217 -8.85 -21.67 15.78
CA ASN A 217 -9.11 -23.09 15.97
C ASN A 217 -9.59 -23.82 14.70
N ASP A 218 -10.08 -23.08 13.69
CA ASP A 218 -10.44 -23.62 12.38
C ASP A 218 -10.25 -22.56 11.29
N PRO A 219 -9.01 -22.35 10.84
CA PRO A 219 -8.71 -21.30 9.85
C PRO A 219 -9.25 -21.63 8.45
N SER A 220 -9.77 -22.83 8.23
CA SER A 220 -10.47 -23.18 7.00
C SER A 220 -11.89 -22.61 6.96
N LYS A 221 -12.47 -22.33 8.12
CA LYS A 221 -13.79 -21.73 8.26
C LYS A 221 -13.70 -20.21 8.18
N VAL A 222 -14.15 -19.70 7.03
CA VAL A 222 -14.29 -18.26 6.80
C VAL A 222 -15.70 -17.83 7.16
N THR A 223 -15.82 -16.90 8.09
CA THR A 223 -17.09 -16.20 8.35
C THR A 223 -17.16 -14.98 7.45
N ASP A 224 -18.18 -14.93 6.61
CA ASP A 224 -18.44 -13.80 5.72
C ASP A 224 -19.41 -12.82 6.38
N HIS A 225 -18.95 -11.60 6.61
CA HIS A 225 -19.73 -10.54 7.25
C HIS A 225 -20.31 -9.56 6.23
N TYR A 226 -19.87 -9.63 4.97
CA TYR A 226 -20.27 -8.70 3.93
C TYR A 226 -21.37 -9.32 3.08
N ASP A 227 -22.54 -8.68 3.02
CA ASP A 227 -23.59 -9.09 2.08
C ASP A 227 -23.29 -8.46 0.72
N ASP A 228 -22.58 -9.18 -0.15
CA ASP A 228 -22.23 -8.67 -1.48
C ASP A 228 -23.52 -8.57 -2.34
N PRO A 229 -23.98 -7.35 -2.71
CA PRO A 229 -25.18 -7.20 -3.53
C PRO A 229 -25.05 -7.85 -4.91
N GLY A 230 -23.82 -8.16 -5.37
CA GLY A 230 -23.56 -8.89 -6.61
C GLY A 230 -23.51 -10.41 -6.46
N GLN A 231 -23.31 -10.94 -5.25
CA GLN A 231 -23.32 -12.37 -4.94
C GLN A 231 -23.76 -12.58 -3.47
N PRO A 232 -25.04 -12.92 -3.20
CA PRO A 232 -25.49 -13.11 -1.82
C PRO A 232 -24.74 -14.27 -1.14
N ASN A 233 -24.47 -14.11 0.16
CA ASN A 233 -23.75 -15.08 0.96
C ASN A 233 -24.42 -16.47 0.91
N THR A 234 -23.64 -17.50 0.54
CA THR A 234 -24.03 -18.92 0.63
C THR A 234 -23.31 -19.65 1.74
#